data_AF-A0A928HPT1-F1
#
_entry.id   AF-A0A928HPT1-F1
#
_cell.length_a   1.000
_cell.length_b   1.000
_cell.length_c   1.000
_cell.angle_alpha   90.00
_cell.angle_beta   90.00
_cell.angle_gamma   90.00
#
_symmetry.space_group_name_H-M   'P 1'
#
loop_
_entity.id
_entity.type
_entity.pdbx_description
1 polymer ?
#
loop_
_entity_poly.entity_id
_entity_poly.type
_entity_poly.pdbx_seq_one_letter_code
_entity_poly.pdbx_strand_id
1 'polypeptide(L)'
;MFKKIGKAIRFLFLSAVWTAVLFTLSRFLMKLIWQFDILSFKQWNVIAQYWNNNGVIAGFSDYMFFVALILILYVWLKGIRKVNSINYFKLLLKPIEYFSNRDIQKYENMDTHVVIKNISVGEKLTIEDVIKDRIKKEKATVAKDAESLRKNISQKIMQSKE
;
A
#
# COMPACT_ATOMS: atom_id res chain seq x y z
N MET A 1 19.36 12.03 -19.13
CA MET A 1 18.49 13.16 -18.72
C MET A 1 17.08 12.72 -18.29
N PHE A 2 16.40 11.83 -19.02
CA PHE A 2 15.01 11.41 -18.72
C PHE A 2 14.75 10.94 -17.28
N LYS A 3 15.67 10.17 -16.67
CA LYS A 3 15.54 9.73 -15.26
C LYS A 3 15.56 10.89 -14.24
N LYS A 4 16.25 11.99 -14.53
CA LYS A 4 16.28 13.19 -13.67
C LYS A 4 15.01 14.02 -13.84
N ILE A 5 14.51 14.12 -15.07
CA ILE A 5 13.26 14.83 -15.41
C ILE A 5 12.06 14.14 -14.76
N GLY A 6 11.95 12.81 -14.83
CA GLY A 6 10.86 12.08 -14.17
C GLY A 6 10.85 12.25 -12.65
N LYS A 7 12.02 12.32 -12.00
CA LYS A 7 12.14 12.63 -10.57
C LYS A 7 11.71 14.06 -10.26
N ALA A 8 12.07 15.02 -11.09
CA ALA A 8 11.68 16.42 -10.92
C ALA A 8 10.17 16.63 -11.08
N ILE A 9 9.55 16.01 -12.09
CA ILE A 9 8.09 16.06 -12.30
C ILE A 9 7.36 15.44 -11.11
N ARG A 10 7.83 14.28 -10.63
CA ARG A 10 7.27 13.65 -9.43
C ARG A 10 7.39 14.59 -8.22
N PHE A 11 8.55 15.22 -8.01
CA PHE A 11 8.75 16.17 -6.92
C PHE A 11 7.80 17.38 -7.03
N LEU A 12 7.67 17.97 -8.22
CA LEU A 12 6.76 19.10 -8.45
C LEU A 12 5.32 18.71 -8.16
N PHE A 13 4.84 17.60 -8.72
CA PHE A 13 3.48 17.13 -8.46
C PHE A 13 3.23 16.88 -6.97
N LEU A 14 4.18 16.24 -6.30
CA LEU A 14 4.07 15.96 -4.86
C LEU A 14 4.08 17.24 -4.01
N SER A 15 4.95 18.19 -4.34
CA SER A 15 4.98 19.50 -3.69
C SER A 15 3.69 20.28 -3.92
N ALA A 16 3.09 20.17 -5.10
CA ALA A 16 1.82 20.81 -5.44
C ALA A 16 0.67 20.19 -4.64
N VAL A 17 0.59 18.86 -4.54
CA VAL A 17 -0.40 18.16 -3.72
C VAL A 17 -0.26 18.53 -2.25
N TRP A 18 0.96 18.50 -1.70
CA TRP A 18 1.20 18.90 -0.31
C TRP A 18 0.79 20.35 -0.05
N THR A 19 1.16 21.25 -0.96
CA THR A 19 0.80 22.67 -0.87
C THR A 19 -0.72 22.84 -0.93
N ALA A 20 -1.42 22.17 -1.85
CA ALA A 20 -2.87 22.23 -1.94
C ALA A 20 -3.57 21.75 -0.66
N VAL A 21 -3.13 20.61 -0.10
CA VAL A 21 -3.66 20.06 1.16
C VAL A 21 -3.39 21.01 2.32
N LEU A 22 -2.18 21.55 2.42
CA LEU A 22 -1.83 22.47 3.50
C LEU A 22 -2.64 23.77 3.42
N PHE A 23 -2.74 24.39 2.24
CA PHE A 23 -3.49 25.63 2.06
C PHE A 23 -5.00 25.45 2.30
N THR A 24 -5.57 24.32 1.89
CA THR A 24 -6.99 24.01 2.17
C THR A 24 -7.24 23.83 3.66
N LEU A 25 -6.37 23.08 4.36
CA LEU A 25 -6.45 22.90 5.80
C LEU A 25 -6.24 24.24 6.56
N SER A 26 -5.25 25.03 6.16
CA SER A 26 -4.98 26.35 6.73
C SER A 26 -6.14 27.31 6.52
N ARG A 27 -6.74 27.34 5.32
CA ARG A 27 -7.94 28.14 5.05
C ARG A 27 -9.10 27.74 5.95
N PHE A 28 -9.32 26.45 6.15
CA PHE A 28 -10.36 25.94 7.05
C PHE A 28 -10.12 26.38 8.50
N LEU A 29 -8.90 26.19 9.02
CA LEU A 29 -8.54 26.58 10.38
C LEU A 29 -8.64 28.10 10.61
N MET A 30 -8.14 28.92 9.69
CA MET A 30 -8.24 30.38 9.83
C MET A 30 -9.66 30.89 9.76
N LYS A 31 -10.53 30.28 8.94
CA LYS A 31 -11.96 30.62 8.92
C LYS A 31 -12.65 30.24 10.22
N LEU A 32 -12.31 29.09 10.79
CA LEU A 32 -12.92 28.63 12.04
C LEU A 32 -12.55 29.52 13.24
N ILE A 33 -11.27 29.86 13.37
CA ILE A 33 -10.78 30.53 14.58
C ILE A 33 -10.83 32.07 14.44
N TRP A 34 -10.50 32.60 13.27
CA TRP A 34 -10.37 34.06 13.04
C TRP A 34 -11.31 34.61 11.96
N GLN A 35 -12.22 33.80 11.41
CA GLN A 35 -13.09 34.18 10.27
C GLN A 35 -12.31 34.76 9.07
N PHE A 36 -11.03 34.41 8.97
CA PHE A 36 -10.11 34.92 7.98
C PHE A 36 -9.88 33.90 6.86
N ASP A 37 -10.07 34.32 5.62
CA ASP A 37 -9.77 33.58 4.41
C ASP A 37 -8.39 33.98 3.88
N ILE A 38 -7.38 33.14 4.15
CA ILE A 38 -6.00 33.32 3.68
C ILE A 38 -5.92 33.48 2.15
N LEU A 39 -6.89 32.96 1.39
CA LEU A 39 -6.86 33.06 -0.07
C LEU A 39 -7.55 34.32 -0.61
N SER A 40 -8.17 35.13 0.26
CA SER A 40 -8.91 36.33 -0.16
C SER A 40 -8.01 37.55 -0.23
N PHE A 41 -7.80 38.06 -1.45
CA PHE A 41 -7.03 39.29 -1.67
C PHE A 41 -7.61 40.51 -0.93
N LYS A 42 -8.95 40.60 -0.84
CA LYS A 42 -9.63 41.71 -0.15
C LYS A 42 -9.24 41.78 1.32
N GLN A 43 -9.18 40.64 2.00
CA GLN A 43 -8.86 40.61 3.43
C GLN A 43 -7.38 40.92 3.69
N TRP A 44 -6.48 40.50 2.80
CA TRP A 44 -5.09 40.95 2.85
C TRP A 44 -4.94 42.46 2.66
N ASN A 45 -5.76 43.07 1.81
CA ASN A 45 -5.75 44.52 1.64
C ASN A 45 -6.20 45.26 2.91
N VAL A 46 -7.16 44.71 3.65
CA VAL A 46 -7.57 45.26 4.96
C VAL A 46 -6.41 45.20 5.96
N ILE A 47 -5.67 44.08 6.01
CA ILE A 47 -4.47 43.96 6.85
C ILE A 47 -3.39 44.97 6.42
N ALA A 48 -3.16 45.13 5.11
CA ALA A 48 -2.19 46.09 4.60
C ALA A 48 -2.56 47.54 4.96
N GLN A 49 -3.84 47.91 4.81
CA GLN A 49 -4.35 49.22 5.20
C GLN A 49 -4.24 49.46 6.72
N TYR A 50 -4.51 48.43 7.52
CA TYR A 50 -4.34 48.49 8.97
C TYR A 50 -2.90 48.87 9.35
N TRP A 51 -1.90 48.24 8.73
CA TRP A 51 -0.50 48.56 8.96
C TRP A 51 -0.08 49.93 8.43
N ASN A 52 -0.58 50.32 7.26
CA ASN A 52 -0.32 51.65 6.69
C ASN A 52 -0.87 52.78 7.58
N ASN A 53 -1.89 52.50 8.39
CA ASN A 53 -2.50 53.44 9.33
C ASN A 53 -1.88 53.35 10.75
N ASN A 54 -0.66 52.85 10.88
CA ASN A 54 0.02 52.64 12.18
C ASN A 54 -0.77 51.76 13.16
N GLY A 55 -1.45 50.73 12.63
CA GLY A 55 -2.20 49.79 13.45
C GLY A 55 -1.34 49.15 14.55
N VAL A 56 -1.84 49.16 15.78
CA VAL A 56 -1.15 48.62 16.96
C VAL A 56 -1.77 47.29 17.34
N ILE A 57 -0.96 46.24 17.41
CA ILE A 57 -1.41 44.94 17.90
C ILE A 57 -1.71 45.07 19.39
N ALA A 58 -2.99 45.06 19.77
CA ALA A 58 -3.41 45.28 21.15
C ALA A 58 -3.87 43.99 21.85
N GLY A 59 -4.33 42.99 21.08
CA GLY A 59 -4.93 41.77 21.62
C GLY A 59 -4.06 40.52 21.53
N PHE A 60 -4.18 39.64 22.52
CA PHE A 60 -3.58 38.28 22.46
C PHE A 60 -4.03 37.50 21.21
N SER A 61 -5.29 37.66 20.81
CA SER A 61 -5.83 37.04 19.59
C SER A 61 -5.07 37.46 18.33
N ASP A 62 -4.66 38.72 18.25
CA ASP A 62 -3.95 39.26 17.09
C ASP A 62 -2.52 38.70 17.02
N TYR A 63 -1.83 38.58 18.17
CA TYR A 63 -0.54 37.90 18.23
C TYR A 63 -0.65 36.43 17.80
N MET A 64 -1.68 35.72 18.28
CA MET A 64 -1.90 34.32 17.90
C MET A 64 -2.20 34.16 16.41
N PHE A 65 -2.88 35.14 15.79
CA PHE A 65 -3.09 35.16 14.34
C PHE A 65 -1.76 35.24 13.57
N PHE A 66 -0.84 36.15 13.97
CA PHE A 66 0.47 36.25 13.32
C PHE A 66 1.34 35.01 13.56
N VAL A 67 1.33 34.47 14.77
CA VAL A 67 2.01 33.21 15.08
C VAL A 67 1.47 32.08 14.19
N ALA A 68 0.15 31.98 14.01
CA ALA A 68 -0.47 31.00 13.13
C ALA A 68 0.01 31.16 11.68
N LEU A 69 0.10 32.38 11.15
CA LEU A 69 0.64 32.64 9.81
C LEU A 69 2.09 32.17 9.65
N ILE A 70 2.94 32.47 10.64
CA ILE A 70 4.35 32.04 10.64
C ILE A 70 4.44 30.51 10.73
N LEU A 71 3.58 29.90 11.54
CA LEU A 71 3.55 28.45 11.74
C LEU A 71 3.10 27.71 10.47
N ILE A 72 2.15 28.27 9.72
CA ILE A 72 1.76 27.74 8.39
C ILE A 72 2.97 27.72 7.45
N LEU A 73 3.74 28.80 7.39
CA LEU A 73 4.96 28.87 6.56
C LEU A 73 6.02 27.86 7.01
N TYR A 74 6.21 27.73 8.34
CA TYR A 74 7.14 26.76 8.91
C TYR A 74 6.75 25.31 8.57
N VAL A 75 5.47 24.96 8.73
CA VAL A 75 4.93 23.62 8.39
C VAL A 75 5.05 23.36 6.89
N TRP A 76 4.83 24.37 6.05
CA TRP A 76 5.00 24.25 4.61
C TRP A 76 6.45 23.90 4.24
N LEU A 77 7.44 24.62 4.78
CA LEU A 77 8.87 24.36 4.56
C LEU A 77 9.30 22.99 5.07
N LYS A 78 8.83 22.57 6.25
CA LYS A 78 9.11 21.22 6.80
C LYS A 78 8.44 20.13 5.98
N GLY A 79 7.22 20.37 5.52
CA GLY A 79 6.45 19.43 4.72
C GLY A 79 7.10 19.16 3.38
N ILE A 80 7.54 20.19 2.64
CA ILE A 80 8.27 20.00 1.36
C ILE A 80 9.54 19.15 1.55
N ARG A 81 10.30 19.39 2.62
CA ARG A 81 11.50 18.59 2.93
C ARG A 81 11.16 17.12 3.18
N LYS A 82 10.08 16.83 3.94
CA LYS A 82 9.61 15.46 4.20
C LYS A 82 9.02 14.79 2.95
N VAL A 83 8.32 15.55 2.11
CA VAL A 83 7.74 15.06 0.87
C VAL A 83 8.82 14.60 -0.12
N ASN A 84 10.01 15.18 -0.06
CA ASN A 84 11.12 14.71 -0.87
C ASN A 84 11.70 13.36 -0.41
N SER A 85 11.62 13.03 0.89
CA SER A 85 12.24 11.84 1.47
C SER A 85 11.32 10.62 1.54
N ILE A 86 10.00 10.81 1.47
CA ILE A 86 9.03 9.73 1.62
C ILE A 86 8.78 9.04 0.29
N ASN A 87 8.89 7.70 0.27
CA ASN A 87 8.51 6.91 -0.90
C ASN A 87 6.99 6.65 -0.88
N TYR A 88 6.23 7.59 -1.42
CA TYR A 88 4.75 7.61 -1.34
C TYR A 88 4.05 6.37 -1.91
N PHE A 89 4.67 5.63 -2.82
CA PHE A 89 4.13 4.34 -3.26
C PHE A 89 3.90 3.41 -2.06
N LYS A 90 4.80 3.45 -1.06
CA LYS A 90 4.67 2.70 0.19
C LYS A 90 3.62 3.29 1.14
N LEU A 91 3.35 4.60 1.10
CA LEU A 91 2.30 5.23 1.90
C LEU A 91 0.90 4.95 1.33
N LEU A 92 0.79 4.92 -0.01
CA LEU A 92 -0.44 4.60 -0.74
C LEU A 92 -0.75 3.10 -0.69
N LEU A 93 0.27 2.26 -0.71
CA LEU A 93 0.14 0.82 -0.55
C LEU A 93 -0.04 0.38 0.91
N LYS A 94 0.27 1.22 1.92
CA LYS A 94 0.09 0.88 3.34
C LYS A 94 -1.30 0.35 3.71
N PRO A 95 -2.43 0.95 3.27
CA PRO A 95 -3.74 0.36 3.52
C PRO A 95 -3.92 -1.00 2.83
N ILE A 96 -3.38 -1.18 1.61
CA ILE A 96 -3.43 -2.44 0.88
C ILE A 96 -2.58 -3.52 1.59
N GLU A 97 -1.37 -3.15 2.04
CA GLU A 97 -0.50 -3.98 2.88
C GLU A 97 -1.18 -4.35 4.20
N TYR A 98 -1.95 -3.45 4.81
CA TYR A 98 -2.72 -3.74 6.03
C TYR A 98 -3.80 -4.80 5.78
N PHE A 99 -4.58 -4.67 4.69
CA PHE A 99 -5.58 -5.68 4.33
C PHE A 99 -4.93 -7.02 3.93
N SER A 100 -3.85 -6.99 3.13
CA SER A 100 -3.11 -8.19 2.73
C SER A 100 -2.48 -8.91 3.93
N ASN A 101 -1.86 -8.18 4.84
CA ASN A 101 -1.23 -8.77 6.03
C ASN A 101 -2.27 -9.27 7.04
N ARG A 102 -3.49 -8.74 7.05
CA ARG A 102 -4.58 -9.27 7.90
C ARG A 102 -4.94 -10.70 7.54
N ASP A 103 -4.88 -11.06 6.25
CA ASP A 103 -5.09 -12.44 5.82
C ASP A 103 -3.86 -13.32 6.08
N ILE A 104 -2.64 -12.80 5.89
CA ILE A 104 -1.40 -13.54 6.19
C ILE A 104 -1.27 -13.86 7.69
N GLN A 105 -1.61 -12.91 8.57
CA GLN A 105 -1.59 -13.12 10.03
C GLN A 105 -2.63 -14.14 10.51
N LYS A 106 -3.70 -14.41 9.75
CA LYS A 106 -4.62 -15.53 10.04
C LYS A 106 -3.95 -16.88 9.81
N TYR A 107 -3.02 -16.97 8.86
CA TYR A 107 -2.27 -18.21 8.57
C TYR A 107 -0.98 -18.34 9.39
N GLU A 108 -0.43 -17.22 9.89
CA GLU A 108 0.79 -17.20 10.72
C GLU A 108 0.51 -17.58 12.19
N ASN A 109 -0.68 -17.25 12.71
CA ASN A 109 -1.13 -17.63 14.06
C ASN A 109 -1.88 -18.96 14.12
N MET A 110 -2.25 -19.53 12.97
CA MET A 110 -2.67 -20.93 12.92
C MET A 110 -1.39 -21.74 12.82
N ASP A 111 -0.90 -22.24 13.96
CA ASP A 111 0.07 -23.33 14.01
C ASP A 111 -0.34 -24.34 12.95
N THR A 112 0.34 -24.32 11.80
CA THR A 112 -0.01 -25.16 10.66
C THR A 112 0.60 -26.52 10.91
N HIS A 113 0.33 -27.10 12.08
CA HIS A 113 0.38 -28.53 12.29
C HIS A 113 -0.82 -29.10 11.54
N VAL A 114 -0.62 -29.33 10.25
CA VAL A 114 -1.44 -30.27 9.51
C VAL A 114 -1.18 -31.63 10.15
N VAL A 115 -1.95 -31.97 11.19
CA VAL A 115 -1.95 -33.32 11.76
C VAL A 115 -2.57 -34.20 10.69
N ILE A 116 -1.72 -34.75 9.83
CA ILE A 116 -2.11 -35.82 8.91
C ILE A 116 -2.43 -37.02 9.80
N LYS A 117 -3.72 -37.18 10.16
CA LYS A 117 -4.23 -38.33 10.91
C LYS A 117 -4.17 -39.58 10.02
N ASN A 118 -2.96 -40.11 9.82
CA ASN A 118 -2.67 -41.52 9.50
C ASN A 118 -1.17 -41.82 9.27
N ILE A 119 -0.26 -40.89 9.57
CA ILE A 119 1.17 -41.18 9.43
C ILE A 119 1.73 -41.45 10.83
N SER A 120 2.29 -42.65 11.02
CA SER A 120 3.02 -43.04 12.21
C SER A 120 4.07 -41.98 12.54
N VAL A 121 3.99 -41.46 13.76
CA VAL A 121 4.84 -40.42 14.32
C VAL A 121 6.32 -40.78 14.10
N GLY A 122 7.06 -39.99 13.31
CA GLY A 122 8.53 -40.12 13.27
C GLY A 122 9.28 -39.48 12.10
N GLU A 123 8.73 -39.42 10.88
CA GLU A 123 9.52 -38.97 9.72
C GLU A 123 9.13 -37.58 9.21
N LYS A 124 10.10 -36.66 9.26
CA LYS A 124 10.02 -35.34 8.61
C LYS A 124 10.09 -35.54 7.09
N LEU A 125 8.94 -35.66 6.45
CA LEU A 125 8.86 -35.75 4.99
C LEU A 125 9.03 -34.35 4.37
N THR A 126 10.13 -34.17 3.65
CA THR A 126 10.39 -33.02 2.79
C THR A 126 9.49 -33.05 1.55
N ILE A 127 9.18 -31.88 0.99
CA ILE A 127 8.25 -31.73 -0.16
C ILE A 127 8.70 -32.58 -1.36
N GLU A 128 10.01 -32.79 -1.54
CA GLU A 128 10.56 -33.70 -2.55
C GLU A 128 10.05 -35.14 -2.46
N ASP A 129 9.82 -35.66 -1.25
CA ASP A 129 9.46 -37.08 -1.06
C ASP A 129 7.98 -37.33 -1.41
N VAL A 130 7.12 -36.34 -1.15
CA VAL A 130 5.70 -36.37 -1.56
C VAL A 130 5.57 -36.35 -3.09
N ILE A 131 6.44 -35.60 -3.78
CA ILE A 131 6.45 -35.53 -5.24
C ILE A 131 6.93 -36.87 -5.84
N LYS A 132 7.98 -37.48 -5.27
CA LYS A 132 8.47 -38.79 -5.71
C LYS A 132 7.43 -39.90 -5.54
N ASP A 133 6.65 -39.88 -4.47
CA ASP A 133 5.61 -40.86 -4.22
C ASP A 133 4.40 -40.71 -5.17
N ARG A 134 4.02 -39.48 -5.54
CA ARG A 134 3.01 -39.27 -6.60
C ARG A 134 3.50 -39.79 -7.95
N ILE A 135 4.75 -39.51 -8.32
CA ILE A 135 5.34 -40.00 -9.58
C ILE A 135 5.39 -41.54 -9.61
N LYS A 136 5.71 -42.20 -8.48
CA LYS A 136 5.68 -43.67 -8.38
C LYS A 136 4.27 -44.23 -8.53
N LYS A 137 3.27 -43.60 -7.91
CA LYS A 137 1.86 -44.02 -8.04
C LYS A 137 1.33 -43.85 -9.46
N GLU A 138 1.64 -42.74 -10.14
CA GLU A 138 1.28 -42.54 -11.55
C GLU A 138 1.97 -43.55 -12.48
N LYS A 139 3.25 -43.88 -12.26
CA LYS A 139 3.93 -44.93 -13.05
C LYS A 139 3.28 -46.31 -12.87
N ALA A 140 2.81 -46.62 -11.66
CA ALA A 140 2.14 -47.89 -11.38
C ALA A 140 0.74 -47.98 -11.99
N THR A 141 -0.01 -46.87 -12.07
CA THR A 141 -1.33 -46.84 -12.74
C THR A 141 -1.17 -46.96 -14.25
N VAL A 142 -0.21 -46.23 -14.85
CA VAL A 142 0.08 -46.31 -16.29
C VAL A 142 0.49 -47.74 -16.71
N ALA A 143 1.24 -48.45 -15.86
CA ALA A 143 1.61 -49.84 -16.12
C ALA A 143 0.40 -50.80 -16.13
N LYS A 144 -0.53 -50.64 -15.17
CA LYS A 144 -1.78 -51.43 -15.11
C LYS A 144 -2.70 -51.15 -16.29
N ASP A 145 -2.82 -49.88 -16.69
CA ASP A 145 -3.64 -49.49 -17.84
C ASP A 145 -3.08 -50.07 -19.14
N ALA A 146 -1.76 -50.05 -19.33
CA ALA A 146 -1.10 -50.66 -20.48
C ALA A 146 -1.31 -52.19 -20.55
N GLU A 147 -1.31 -52.87 -19.40
CA GLU A 147 -1.54 -54.31 -19.33
C GLU A 147 -3.01 -54.67 -19.63
N SER A 148 -3.95 -53.86 -19.15
CA SER A 148 -5.39 -53.99 -19.48
C SER A 148 -5.68 -53.73 -20.97
N LEU A 149 -4.96 -52.78 -21.59
CA LEU A 149 -5.04 -52.51 -23.03
C LEU A 149 -4.51 -53.69 -23.85
N ARG A 150 -3.36 -54.25 -23.46
CA ARG A 150 -2.80 -55.44 -24.12
C ARG A 150 -3.76 -56.63 -24.06
N LYS A 151 -4.41 -56.84 -22.92
CA LYS A 151 -5.39 -57.92 -22.73
C LYS A 151 -6.66 -57.71 -23.55
N ASN A 152 -7.16 -56.48 -23.66
CA ASN A 152 -8.30 -56.15 -24.51
C ASN A 152 -7.99 -56.30 -26.00
N ILE A 153 -6.79 -55.92 -26.43
CA ILE A 153 -6.34 -56.09 -27.82
C ILE A 153 -6.21 -57.58 -28.15
N SER A 154 -5.61 -58.39 -27.26
CA SER A 154 -5.50 -59.83 -27.50
C SER A 154 -6.85 -60.53 -27.51
N GLN A 155 -7.78 -60.16 -26.62
CA GLN A 155 -9.15 -60.68 -26.65
C GLN A 155 -9.89 -60.32 -27.94
N LYS A 156 -9.76 -59.09 -28.44
CA LYS A 156 -10.37 -58.68 -29.73
C LYS A 156 -9.77 -59.43 -30.92
N ILE A 157 -8.46 -59.70 -30.91
CA ILE A 157 -7.79 -60.47 -31.97
C ILE A 157 -8.22 -61.95 -31.94
N MET A 158 -8.46 -62.51 -30.77
CA MET A 158 -8.98 -63.88 -30.63
C MET A 158 -10.44 -63.97 -31.07
N GLN A 159 -11.29 -63.00 -30.70
CA GLN A 159 -12.69 -62.94 -31.16
C GLN A 159 -12.84 -62.66 -32.66
N SER A 160 -11.86 -62.02 -33.30
CA SER A 160 -11.88 -61.78 -34.76
C SER A 160 -11.32 -62.95 -35.58
N LYS A 161 -10.87 -64.04 -34.93
CA LYS A 161 -10.30 -65.23 -35.58
C LYS A 161 -11.23 -66.45 -35.52
N GLU A 162 -12.33 -66.38 -34.76
CA GLU A 162 -13.51 -67.26 -34.90
C GLU A 162 -14.44 -66.71 -35.99
#